data_AF-A0A5E4P6V9-F1
#
_entry.id   AF-A0A5E4P6V9-F1
#
_cell.length_a   1.000
_cell.length_b   1.000
_cell.length_c   1.000
_cell.angle_alpha   90.00
_cell.angle_beta   90.00
_cell.angle_gamma   90.00
#
_symmetry.space_group_name_H-M   'P 1'
#
loop_
_entity.id
_entity.type
_entity.pdbx_description
1 polymer ?
#
loop_
_entity_poly.entity_id
_entity_poly.type
_entity_poly.pdbx_seq_one_letter_code
_entity_poly.pdbx_strand_id
1 'polypeptide(L)'
;MGISLIGQEIRGVKDWINSGPLALSGLKGKVVLVEFWDYSCVNCQRTLPVMRELWKKYKDKGLVIIGVHTPEYEFGKDLGAVKDAVKRDGLEYPVALDNSYMTWRAFGNRFWPEKYLFDAKGALRFKHAGEGAYEETEKKVRELLAENGADLGGISEEPLPDHSYPDAITPEIYLGSARSKGFGSGKVCTFDGSCGYIDPGVHSRNAFYLSGMWDVESEYAETGSDSLAQLILKFYAMEVNLIMSGPKGKTATVKVFLDGKKLAGEEAGEDVGKDGGAVKAGDTRMYRIYSSKEYGEHEIRLDFNEQGVKCYAFTFG
;
A
#
# COMPACT_ATOMS: atom_id res chain seq x y z
N MET A 1 33.40 -12.79 4.47
CA MET A 1 32.71 -14.09 4.36
C MET A 1 31.27 -13.80 4.00
N GLY A 2 30.87 -14.09 2.77
CA GLY A 2 29.50 -13.83 2.30
C GLY A 2 28.51 -14.78 2.98
N ILE A 3 27.41 -14.24 3.46
CA ILE A 3 26.27 -15.03 3.93
C ILE A 3 25.76 -15.81 2.71
N SER A 4 25.99 -17.13 2.73
CA SER A 4 25.48 -18.08 1.75
C SER A 4 23.95 -18.11 1.80
N LEU A 5 23.31 -18.44 0.66
CA LEU A 5 21.86 -18.60 0.38
C LEU A 5 21.05 -19.47 1.36
N ILE A 6 21.60 -19.88 2.49
CA ILE A 6 20.99 -20.81 3.44
C ILE A 6 19.90 -20.05 4.23
N GLY A 7 18.77 -19.74 3.58
CA GLY A 7 17.60 -19.16 4.23
C GLY A 7 16.62 -18.51 3.26
N GLN A 8 17.10 -17.60 2.42
CA GLN A 8 16.27 -16.73 1.57
C GLN A 8 15.99 -17.41 0.23
N GLU A 9 14.79 -17.93 0.08
CA GLU A 9 14.29 -18.58 -1.13
C GLU A 9 12.78 -18.34 -1.23
N ILE A 10 12.23 -18.34 -2.44
CA ILE A 10 10.80 -18.22 -2.68
C ILE A 10 10.13 -19.55 -2.34
N ARG A 11 9.22 -19.56 -1.37
CA ARG A 11 8.63 -20.77 -0.79
C ARG A 11 7.12 -20.65 -0.68
N GLY A 12 6.42 -21.77 -0.87
CA GLY A 12 4.98 -21.84 -0.63
C GLY A 12 4.12 -21.03 -1.61
N VAL A 13 4.70 -20.55 -2.71
CA VAL A 13 3.99 -19.80 -3.75
C VAL A 13 3.46 -20.77 -4.81
N LYS A 14 2.15 -20.77 -5.01
CA LYS A 14 1.46 -21.57 -6.05
C LYS A 14 1.16 -20.72 -7.28
N ASP A 15 0.68 -19.51 -7.05
CA ASP A 15 0.23 -18.61 -8.09
C ASP A 15 1.31 -17.59 -8.45
N TRP A 16 1.55 -17.47 -9.75
CA TRP A 16 2.47 -16.51 -10.34
C TRP A 16 1.77 -15.71 -11.42
N ILE A 17 2.14 -14.45 -11.55
CA ILE A 17 1.71 -13.56 -12.62
C ILE A 17 2.96 -13.14 -13.40
N ASN A 18 2.82 -12.97 -14.72
CA ASN A 18 3.89 -12.65 -15.68
C ASN A 18 5.02 -13.69 -15.82
N SER A 19 4.98 -14.81 -15.10
CA SER A 19 5.91 -15.93 -15.29
C SER A 19 5.34 -17.25 -14.73
N GLY A 20 6.04 -18.36 -15.00
CA GLY A 20 5.93 -19.56 -14.16
C GLY A 20 6.73 -19.41 -12.85
N PRO A 21 6.75 -20.44 -12.00
CA PRO A 21 7.49 -20.41 -10.74
C PRO A 21 8.99 -20.20 -10.93
N LEU A 22 9.56 -19.27 -10.17
CA LEU A 22 11.00 -19.01 -10.11
C LEU A 22 11.57 -19.40 -8.74
N ALA A 23 12.77 -19.95 -8.76
CA ALA A 23 13.60 -20.16 -7.58
C ALA A 23 14.87 -19.31 -7.72
N LEU A 24 15.34 -18.67 -6.64
CA LEU A 24 16.55 -17.85 -6.65
C LEU A 24 17.77 -18.67 -7.08
N SER A 25 17.83 -19.93 -6.66
CA SER A 25 18.86 -20.88 -7.10
C SER A 25 18.92 -21.10 -8.62
N GLY A 26 17.78 -20.99 -9.31
CA GLY A 26 17.66 -21.08 -10.77
C GLY A 26 18.02 -19.80 -11.52
N LEU A 27 18.25 -18.69 -10.81
CA LEU A 27 18.57 -17.38 -11.38
C LEU A 27 20.07 -17.01 -11.26
N LYS A 28 20.93 -17.99 -10.93
CA LYS A 28 22.39 -17.79 -10.97
C LYS A 28 22.84 -17.25 -12.33
N GLY A 29 23.77 -16.31 -12.31
CA GLY A 29 24.19 -15.55 -13.48
C GLY A 29 23.37 -14.28 -13.74
N LYS A 30 22.30 -14.01 -12.96
CA LYS A 30 21.50 -12.78 -13.01
C LYS A 30 21.63 -11.99 -11.72
N VAL A 31 21.54 -10.68 -11.81
CA VAL A 31 21.32 -9.82 -10.65
C VAL A 31 19.83 -9.90 -10.33
N VAL A 32 19.45 -10.23 -9.09
CA VAL A 32 18.06 -10.45 -8.72
C VAL A 32 17.63 -9.48 -7.64
N LEU A 33 16.59 -8.69 -7.90
CA LEU A 33 15.94 -7.84 -6.91
C LEU A 33 14.60 -8.48 -6.51
N VAL A 34 14.46 -8.82 -5.24
CA VAL A 34 13.19 -9.28 -4.65
C VAL A 34 12.57 -8.09 -3.93
N GLU A 35 11.35 -7.73 -4.32
CA GLU A 35 10.57 -6.65 -3.69
C GLU A 35 9.33 -7.25 -3.03
N PHE A 36 9.18 -7.07 -1.72
CA PHE A 36 7.94 -7.38 -1.01
C PHE A 36 6.97 -6.20 -1.13
N TRP A 37 5.75 -6.48 -1.58
CA TRP A 37 4.73 -5.45 -1.80
C TRP A 37 3.31 -5.96 -1.53
N ASP A 38 2.37 -5.03 -1.37
CA ASP A 38 0.92 -5.27 -1.35
C ASP A 38 0.26 -4.18 -2.21
N TYR A 39 -0.73 -4.54 -3.03
CA TYR A 39 -1.39 -3.57 -3.91
C TYR A 39 -2.19 -2.48 -3.17
N SER A 40 -2.55 -2.72 -1.91
CA SER A 40 -3.26 -1.80 -1.03
C SER A 40 -2.32 -0.95 -0.15
N CYS A 41 -1.02 -1.21 -0.15
CA CYS A 41 -0.04 -0.43 0.60
C CYS A 41 0.39 0.83 -0.19
N VAL A 42 0.23 2.02 0.40
CA VAL A 42 0.56 3.28 -0.30
C VAL A 42 2.06 3.43 -0.58
N ASN A 43 2.90 3.02 0.36
CA ASN A 43 4.34 3.09 0.24
C ASN A 43 4.82 2.19 -0.90
N CYS A 44 4.17 1.03 -1.08
CA CYS A 44 4.38 0.16 -2.23
C CYS A 44 3.93 0.86 -3.51
N GLN A 45 2.71 1.39 -3.56
CA GLN A 45 2.18 2.09 -4.74
C GLN A 45 3.09 3.22 -5.24
N ARG A 46 3.80 3.92 -4.34
CA ARG A 46 4.80 4.93 -4.70
C ARG A 46 6.15 4.39 -5.13
N THR A 47 6.51 3.21 -4.63
CA THR A 47 7.74 2.50 -5.04
C THR A 47 7.58 1.82 -6.41
N LEU A 48 6.37 1.35 -6.77
CA LEU A 48 6.10 0.61 -8.01
C LEU A 48 6.54 1.36 -9.28
N PRO A 49 6.26 2.68 -9.48
CA PRO A 49 6.78 3.43 -10.61
C PRO A 49 8.30 3.35 -10.78
N VAL A 50 9.04 3.44 -9.67
CA VAL A 50 10.50 3.35 -9.65
C VAL A 50 10.96 1.94 -10.05
N MET A 51 10.29 0.90 -9.55
CA MET A 51 10.61 -0.49 -9.90
C MET A 51 10.33 -0.81 -11.36
N ARG A 52 9.28 -0.23 -11.96
CA ARG A 52 9.02 -0.34 -13.40
C ARG A 52 10.13 0.27 -14.24
N GLU A 53 10.57 1.48 -13.91
CA GLU A 53 11.66 2.13 -14.65
C GLU A 53 12.98 1.37 -14.48
N LEU A 54 13.27 0.87 -13.26
CA LEU A 54 14.43 0.03 -13.00
C LEU A 54 14.38 -1.27 -13.84
N TRP A 55 13.23 -1.93 -13.88
CA TRP A 55 13.01 -3.12 -14.71
C TRP A 55 13.27 -2.82 -16.20
N LYS A 56 12.65 -1.76 -16.71
CA LYS A 56 12.76 -1.34 -18.10
C LYS A 56 14.20 -0.99 -18.50
N LYS A 57 14.96 -0.30 -17.63
CA LYS A 57 16.36 0.05 -17.89
C LYS A 57 17.27 -1.17 -17.96
N TYR A 58 17.07 -2.18 -17.10
CA TYR A 58 18.10 -3.17 -16.82
C TYR A 58 17.74 -4.64 -17.09
N LYS A 59 16.49 -4.97 -17.42
CA LYS A 59 16.08 -6.37 -17.68
C LYS A 59 16.93 -7.05 -18.75
N ASP A 60 17.22 -6.34 -19.84
CA ASP A 60 18.02 -6.85 -20.97
C ASP A 60 19.53 -6.86 -20.68
N LYS A 61 19.94 -6.28 -19.55
CA LYS A 61 21.33 -6.28 -19.06
C LYS A 61 21.59 -7.36 -18.01
N GLY A 62 20.55 -8.13 -17.63
CA GLY A 62 20.67 -9.25 -16.70
C GLY A 62 20.09 -8.99 -15.31
N LEU A 63 19.32 -7.92 -15.13
CA LEU A 63 18.48 -7.76 -13.94
C LEU A 63 17.24 -8.66 -14.04
N VAL A 64 16.83 -9.26 -12.94
CA VAL A 64 15.54 -9.91 -12.72
C VAL A 64 14.89 -9.26 -11.51
N ILE A 65 13.71 -8.65 -11.66
CA ILE A 65 12.90 -8.21 -10.52
C ILE A 65 11.84 -9.30 -10.25
N ILE A 66 11.64 -9.64 -8.98
CA ILE A 66 10.54 -10.49 -8.53
C ILE A 66 9.74 -9.72 -7.48
N GLY A 67 8.51 -9.35 -7.84
CA GLY A 67 7.56 -8.75 -6.90
C GLY A 67 6.87 -9.85 -6.08
N VAL A 68 7.23 -10.00 -4.81
CA VAL A 68 6.56 -10.90 -3.88
C VAL A 68 5.37 -10.18 -3.27
N HIS A 69 4.18 -10.42 -3.82
CA HIS A 69 2.93 -9.91 -3.28
C HIS A 69 2.58 -10.67 -1.99
N THR A 70 2.77 -10.03 -0.85
CA THR A 70 2.40 -10.59 0.46
C THR A 70 1.24 -9.77 1.02
N PRO A 71 0.04 -10.36 1.17
CA PRO A 71 -1.17 -9.57 1.43
C PRO A 71 -1.29 -9.18 2.90
N GLU A 72 -1.28 -7.88 3.20
CA GLU A 72 -1.52 -7.24 4.49
C GLU A 72 -2.92 -7.53 5.06
N TYR A 73 -3.88 -7.76 4.18
CA TYR A 73 -5.28 -8.06 4.52
C TYR A 73 -5.78 -9.33 3.82
N GLU A 74 -6.81 -9.98 4.35
CA GLU A 74 -7.36 -11.21 3.76
C GLU A 74 -7.85 -11.02 2.31
N PHE A 75 -8.41 -9.85 1.98
CA PHE A 75 -8.84 -9.56 0.61
C PHE A 75 -7.67 -9.57 -0.39
N GLY A 76 -6.45 -9.28 0.07
CA GLY A 76 -5.26 -9.25 -0.78
C GLY A 76 -4.83 -10.63 -1.28
N LYS A 77 -5.42 -11.72 -0.75
CA LYS A 77 -5.16 -13.08 -1.21
C LYS A 77 -5.85 -13.43 -2.52
N ASP A 78 -6.82 -12.63 -2.96
CA ASP A 78 -7.57 -12.91 -4.19
C ASP A 78 -6.71 -12.72 -5.44
N LEU A 79 -6.51 -13.79 -6.21
CA LEU A 79 -5.69 -13.77 -7.42
C LEU A 79 -6.25 -12.82 -8.49
N GLY A 80 -7.58 -12.65 -8.57
CA GLY A 80 -8.22 -11.73 -9.51
C GLY A 80 -7.86 -10.28 -9.20
N ALA A 81 -8.03 -9.87 -7.95
CA ALA A 81 -7.69 -8.53 -7.47
C ALA A 81 -6.20 -8.21 -7.66
N VAL A 82 -5.30 -9.16 -7.37
CA VAL A 82 -3.85 -8.96 -7.60
C VAL A 82 -3.53 -8.84 -9.09
N LYS A 83 -4.18 -9.62 -9.97
CA LYS A 83 -4.02 -9.49 -11.43
C LYS A 83 -4.49 -8.13 -11.94
N ASP A 84 -5.64 -7.65 -11.45
CA ASP A 84 -6.16 -6.35 -11.83
C ASP A 84 -5.23 -5.22 -11.37
N ALA A 85 -4.68 -5.33 -10.15
CA ALA A 85 -3.66 -4.40 -9.65
C ALA A 85 -2.38 -4.43 -10.47
N VAL A 86 -1.80 -5.61 -10.74
CA VAL A 86 -0.61 -5.79 -11.60
C VAL A 86 -0.80 -5.13 -12.96
N LYS A 87 -1.99 -5.29 -13.56
CA LYS A 87 -2.34 -4.68 -14.84
C LYS A 87 -2.50 -3.16 -14.73
N ARG A 88 -3.29 -2.68 -13.75
CA ARG A 88 -3.53 -1.25 -13.49
C ARG A 88 -2.21 -0.50 -13.27
N ASP A 89 -1.32 -1.11 -12.49
CA ASP A 89 -0.06 -0.51 -12.07
C ASP A 89 1.06 -0.80 -13.08
N GLY A 90 0.79 -1.50 -14.20
CA GLY A 90 1.73 -1.69 -15.31
C GLY A 90 2.98 -2.50 -14.95
N LEU A 91 2.85 -3.49 -14.06
CA LEU A 91 3.98 -4.33 -13.66
C LEU A 91 4.19 -5.44 -14.68
N GLU A 92 5.35 -5.44 -15.33
CA GLU A 92 5.72 -6.43 -16.36
C GLU A 92 6.64 -7.54 -15.84
N TYR A 93 7.25 -7.34 -14.67
CA TYR A 93 8.14 -8.33 -14.06
C TYR A 93 7.36 -9.47 -13.38
N PRO A 94 8.00 -10.63 -13.13
CA PRO A 94 7.43 -11.74 -12.36
C PRO A 94 6.84 -11.30 -11.02
N VAL A 95 5.62 -11.76 -10.72
CA VAL A 95 4.95 -11.54 -9.43
C VAL A 95 4.59 -12.88 -8.80
N ALA A 96 5.00 -13.06 -7.55
CA ALA A 96 4.77 -14.25 -6.74
C ALA A 96 3.75 -13.94 -5.64
N LEU A 97 2.66 -14.71 -5.54
CA LEU A 97 1.65 -14.52 -4.50
C LEU A 97 1.99 -15.32 -3.23
N ASP A 98 2.52 -14.64 -2.21
CA ASP A 98 2.89 -15.24 -0.92
C ASP A 98 1.74 -15.21 0.10
N ASN A 99 0.57 -15.75 -0.28
CA ASN A 99 -0.64 -15.75 0.56
C ASN A 99 -0.49 -16.47 1.91
N SER A 100 0.56 -17.28 2.07
CA SER A 100 0.86 -18.04 3.29
C SER A 100 2.00 -17.43 4.13
N TYR A 101 2.59 -16.31 3.67
CA TYR A 101 3.72 -15.63 4.30
C TYR A 101 4.97 -16.52 4.44
N MET A 102 5.09 -17.58 3.64
CA MET A 102 6.22 -18.50 3.72
C MET A 102 7.48 -17.87 3.15
N THR A 103 7.36 -17.12 2.05
CA THR A 103 8.48 -16.38 1.46
C THR A 103 8.86 -15.20 2.36
N TRP A 104 7.88 -14.44 2.84
CA TRP A 104 8.03 -13.36 3.83
C TRP A 104 8.86 -13.81 5.03
N ARG A 105 8.46 -14.93 5.66
CA ARG A 105 9.20 -15.50 6.80
C ARG A 105 10.58 -16.01 6.42
N ALA A 106 10.74 -16.64 5.24
CA ALA A 106 12.04 -17.13 4.77
C ALA A 106 13.05 -15.99 4.56
N PHE A 107 12.58 -14.81 4.19
CA PHE A 107 13.40 -13.60 4.05
C PHE A 107 13.64 -12.85 5.37
N GLY A 108 12.92 -13.22 6.45
CA GLY A 108 12.90 -12.46 7.69
C GLY A 108 12.31 -11.06 7.52
N ASN A 109 11.40 -10.90 6.55
CA ASN A 109 10.81 -9.63 6.18
C ASN A 109 9.91 -9.06 7.28
N ARG A 110 9.82 -7.73 7.37
CA ARG A 110 8.97 -7.06 8.37
C ARG A 110 8.20 -5.86 7.83
N PHE A 111 8.49 -5.42 6.61
CA PHE A 111 7.96 -4.16 6.08
C PHE A 111 7.43 -4.29 4.66
N TRP A 112 6.50 -3.40 4.33
CA TRP A 112 6.03 -3.11 2.99
C TRP A 112 6.36 -1.64 2.64
N PRO A 113 7.04 -1.34 1.52
CA PRO A 113 7.85 -2.27 0.74
C PRO A 113 9.15 -2.66 1.44
N GLU A 114 9.78 -3.75 1.01
CA GLU A 114 11.13 -4.11 1.44
C GLU A 114 11.87 -4.82 0.29
N LYS A 115 13.10 -4.37 0.00
CA LYS A 115 13.89 -4.75 -1.17
C LYS A 115 15.11 -5.57 -0.75
N TYR A 116 15.40 -6.65 -1.48
CA TYR A 116 16.58 -7.50 -1.32
C TYR A 116 17.25 -7.69 -2.67
N LEU A 117 18.51 -7.28 -2.78
CA LEU A 117 19.26 -7.33 -4.03
C LEU A 117 20.40 -8.34 -3.92
N PHE A 118 20.37 -9.34 -4.79
CA PHE A 118 21.32 -10.42 -4.89
C PHE A 118 22.19 -10.27 -6.13
N ASP A 119 23.48 -10.61 -6.00
CA ASP A 119 24.38 -10.69 -7.15
C ASP A 119 24.19 -11.97 -7.97
N ALA A 120 24.93 -12.06 -9.09
CA ALA A 120 24.91 -13.22 -9.99
C ALA A 120 25.33 -14.55 -9.33
N LYS A 121 25.98 -14.53 -8.17
CA LYS A 121 26.34 -15.73 -7.39
C LYS A 121 25.24 -16.10 -6.39
N GLY A 122 24.22 -15.26 -6.25
CA GLY A 122 23.12 -15.39 -5.31
C GLY A 122 23.46 -14.87 -3.91
N ALA A 123 24.51 -14.06 -3.74
CA ALA A 123 24.79 -13.45 -2.43
C ALA A 123 23.96 -12.18 -2.25
N LEU A 124 23.38 -11.98 -1.06
CA LEU A 124 22.70 -10.72 -0.71
C LEU A 124 23.73 -9.59 -0.62
N ARG A 125 23.53 -8.53 -1.39
CA ARG A 125 24.47 -7.40 -1.51
C ARG A 125 23.89 -6.07 -1.08
N PHE A 126 22.56 -5.96 -1.04
CA PHE A 126 21.86 -4.80 -0.53
C PHE A 126 20.47 -5.16 -0.04
N LYS A 127 20.03 -4.44 0.97
CA LYS A 127 18.72 -4.58 1.59
C LYS A 127 18.22 -3.20 2.00
N HIS A 128 16.95 -2.90 1.74
CA HIS A 128 16.33 -1.66 2.17
C HIS A 128 14.89 -1.92 2.61
N ALA A 129 14.56 -1.49 3.83
CA ALA A 129 13.22 -1.57 4.38
C ALA A 129 12.53 -0.22 4.25
N GLY A 130 11.28 -0.24 3.80
CA GLY A 130 10.48 0.96 3.58
C GLY A 130 10.57 1.52 2.16
N GLU A 131 9.86 2.62 2.00
CA GLU A 131 9.88 3.47 0.81
C GLU A 131 11.20 4.22 0.70
N GLY A 132 11.66 4.48 -0.54
CA GLY A 132 12.86 5.25 -0.81
C GLY A 132 14.11 4.41 -1.11
N ALA A 133 15.26 5.03 -0.83
CA ALA A 133 16.60 4.61 -1.22
C ALA A 133 16.73 4.23 -2.71
N TYR A 134 16.03 4.96 -3.58
CA TYR A 134 15.93 4.63 -5.00
C TYR A 134 17.26 4.79 -5.72
N GLU A 135 17.98 5.88 -5.45
CA GLU A 135 19.30 6.13 -6.03
C GLU A 135 20.32 5.08 -5.54
N GLU A 136 20.35 4.75 -4.24
CA GLU A 136 21.26 3.71 -3.74
C GLU A 136 20.91 2.34 -4.31
N THR A 137 19.62 2.04 -4.48
CA THR A 137 19.16 0.80 -5.10
C THR A 137 19.64 0.71 -6.54
N GLU A 138 19.42 1.73 -7.37
CA GLU A 138 19.86 1.75 -8.77
C GLU A 138 21.39 1.69 -8.88
N LYS A 139 22.10 2.46 -8.04
CA LYS A 139 23.57 2.42 -7.99
C LYS A 139 24.08 1.01 -7.71
N LYS A 140 23.47 0.31 -6.75
CA LYS A 140 23.87 -1.08 -6.45
C LYS A 140 23.49 -2.03 -7.59
N VAL A 141 22.35 -1.86 -8.24
CA VAL A 141 22.00 -2.64 -9.44
C VAL A 141 23.06 -2.48 -10.52
N ARG A 142 23.45 -1.23 -10.85
CA ARG A 142 24.50 -0.94 -11.84
C ARG A 142 25.84 -1.57 -11.46
N GLU A 143 26.25 -1.44 -10.19
CA GLU A 143 27.47 -2.07 -9.66
C GLU A 143 27.46 -3.59 -9.90
N LEU A 144 26.39 -4.28 -9.51
CA LEU A 144 26.32 -5.75 -9.62
C LEU A 144 26.19 -6.23 -11.06
N LEU A 145 25.53 -5.46 -11.94
CA LEU A 145 25.47 -5.78 -13.37
C LEU A 145 26.85 -5.62 -14.03
N ALA A 146 27.58 -4.56 -13.69
CA ALA A 146 28.95 -4.35 -14.16
C ALA A 146 29.92 -5.43 -13.62
N GLU A 147 29.81 -5.82 -12.35
CA GLU A 147 30.54 -6.96 -11.78
C GLU A 147 30.28 -8.27 -12.56
N ASN A 148 29.09 -8.41 -13.16
CA ASN A 148 28.69 -9.54 -13.99
C ASN A 148 29.03 -9.36 -15.49
N GLY A 149 29.80 -8.31 -15.83
CA GLY A 149 30.26 -8.05 -17.20
C GLY A 149 29.23 -7.41 -18.13
N ALA A 150 28.12 -6.86 -17.60
CA ALA A 150 27.14 -6.16 -18.43
C ALA A 150 27.69 -4.80 -18.90
N ASP A 151 27.56 -4.52 -20.20
CA ASP A 151 27.81 -3.19 -20.74
C ASP A 151 26.58 -2.29 -20.49
N LEU A 152 26.77 -1.27 -19.65
CA LEU A 152 25.76 -0.28 -19.27
C LEU A 152 25.85 1.01 -20.10
N GLY A 153 26.71 1.04 -21.13
CA GLY A 153 26.83 2.16 -22.05
C GLY A 153 25.47 2.55 -22.66
N GLY A 154 25.19 3.85 -22.69
CA GLY A 154 23.94 4.40 -23.22
C GLY A 154 22.74 4.35 -22.28
N ILE A 155 22.85 3.77 -21.09
CA ILE A 155 21.79 3.85 -20.07
C ILE A 155 21.97 5.14 -19.26
N SER A 156 20.96 6.00 -19.31
CA SER A 156 20.93 7.28 -18.58
C SER A 156 21.29 7.11 -17.10
N GLU A 157 22.06 8.06 -16.58
CA GLU A 157 22.39 8.21 -15.14
C GLU A 157 21.46 9.19 -14.43
N GLU A 158 20.43 9.70 -15.13
CA GLU A 158 19.41 10.49 -14.48
C GLU A 158 18.76 9.68 -13.35
N PRO A 159 18.66 10.27 -12.15
CA PRO A 159 18.13 9.59 -10.98
C PRO A 159 16.70 9.16 -11.25
N LEU A 160 16.34 8.00 -10.72
CA LEU A 160 14.94 7.58 -10.69
C LEU A 160 14.11 8.64 -9.94
N PRO A 161 12.88 8.92 -10.39
CA PRO A 161 12.03 9.91 -9.73
C PRO A 161 11.81 9.52 -8.27
N ASP A 162 12.15 10.43 -7.36
CA ASP A 162 11.94 10.24 -5.93
C ASP A 162 10.54 10.76 -5.56
N HIS A 163 9.70 9.82 -5.14
CA HIS A 163 8.34 10.09 -4.67
C HIS A 163 8.22 9.97 -3.14
N SER A 164 9.34 9.98 -2.41
CA SER A 164 9.35 9.90 -0.95
C SER A 164 8.83 11.19 -0.30
N TYR A 165 8.22 11.00 0.87
CA TYR A 165 7.57 12.06 1.64
C TYR A 165 8.36 12.37 2.93
N PRO A 166 8.28 13.60 3.48
CA PRO A 166 8.93 13.96 4.73
C PRO A 166 8.44 13.10 5.90
N ASP A 167 9.34 12.82 6.85
CA ASP A 167 9.04 12.06 8.08
C ASP A 167 7.91 12.67 8.94
N ALA A 168 7.58 13.95 8.72
CA ALA A 168 6.55 14.68 9.47
C ALA A 168 5.11 14.39 9.01
N ILE A 169 4.91 13.59 7.96
CA ILE A 169 3.57 13.23 7.49
C ILE A 169 2.78 12.42 8.55
N THR A 170 1.45 12.50 8.52
CA THR A 170 0.61 11.58 9.30
C THR A 170 0.96 10.12 8.93
N PRO A 171 1.24 9.25 9.93
CA PRO A 171 1.50 7.84 9.66
C PRO A 171 0.22 7.14 9.24
N GLU A 172 0.34 5.96 8.64
CA GLU A 172 -0.82 5.12 8.32
C GLU A 172 -1.71 4.88 9.55
N ILE A 173 -3.02 5.12 9.38
CA ILE A 173 -4.02 5.02 10.45
C ILE A 173 -4.90 3.81 10.20
N TYR A 174 -4.65 2.73 10.95
CA TYR A 174 -5.46 1.52 10.92
C TYR A 174 -6.78 1.69 11.70
N LEU A 175 -7.88 1.31 11.06
CA LEU A 175 -9.23 1.43 11.61
C LEU A 175 -9.67 0.15 12.33
N GLY A 176 -9.09 -1.00 11.98
CA GLY A 176 -9.28 -2.28 12.66
C GLY A 176 -8.61 -2.36 14.04
N SER A 177 -9.27 -3.04 14.96
CA SER A 177 -8.87 -3.14 16.37
C SER A 177 -7.47 -3.74 16.62
N ALA A 178 -6.98 -4.62 15.73
CA ALA A 178 -5.70 -5.30 15.95
C ALA A 178 -4.48 -4.36 15.83
N ARG A 179 -4.60 -3.28 15.06
CA ARG A 179 -3.49 -2.35 14.77
C ARG A 179 -3.83 -0.88 15.04
N SER A 180 -5.05 -0.62 15.50
CA SER A 180 -5.55 0.73 15.70
C SER A 180 -4.66 1.53 16.68
N LYS A 181 -4.30 2.74 16.25
CA LYS A 181 -3.63 3.77 17.04
C LYS A 181 -4.32 5.10 16.77
N GLY A 182 -4.34 5.99 17.77
CA GLY A 182 -5.01 7.28 17.61
C GLY A 182 -6.54 7.19 17.53
N PHE A 183 -7.15 6.14 18.05
CA PHE A 183 -8.61 6.07 18.18
C PHE A 183 -9.11 7.05 19.27
N GLY A 184 -9.96 8.00 18.90
CA GLY A 184 -10.34 9.11 19.78
C GLY A 184 -11.82 9.18 20.18
N SER A 185 -12.68 8.28 19.70
CA SER A 185 -14.12 8.32 19.99
C SER A 185 -14.48 7.76 21.35
N GLY A 186 -15.56 8.31 21.93
CA GLY A 186 -16.33 7.62 22.96
C GLY A 186 -17.06 6.40 22.38
N LYS A 187 -17.34 5.40 23.22
CA LYS A 187 -18.00 4.15 22.82
C LYS A 187 -19.12 3.80 23.79
N VAL A 188 -20.28 3.46 23.25
CA VAL A 188 -21.45 2.98 23.99
C VAL A 188 -21.94 1.71 23.29
N CYS A 189 -21.95 0.57 23.99
CA CYS A 189 -22.44 -0.68 23.41
C CYS A 189 -23.69 -1.16 24.12
N THR A 190 -24.59 -1.75 23.35
CA THR A 190 -25.78 -2.44 23.82
C THR A 190 -25.43 -3.87 24.23
N PHE A 191 -26.32 -4.49 25.03
CA PHE A 191 -26.15 -5.87 25.49
C PHE A 191 -26.15 -6.91 24.36
N ASP A 192 -26.71 -6.57 23.19
CA ASP A 192 -26.69 -7.41 21.99
C ASP A 192 -25.38 -7.34 21.20
N GLY A 193 -24.41 -6.53 21.67
CA GLY A 193 -23.09 -6.40 21.06
C GLY A 193 -22.95 -5.25 20.06
N SER A 194 -24.04 -4.56 19.71
CA SER A 194 -23.98 -3.40 18.82
C SER A 194 -23.29 -2.22 19.51
N CYS A 195 -22.38 -1.52 18.83
CA CYS A 195 -21.66 -0.39 19.40
C CYS A 195 -21.91 0.89 18.62
N GLY A 196 -22.40 1.90 19.34
CA GLY A 196 -22.43 3.29 18.91
C GLY A 196 -21.18 4.02 19.36
N TYR A 197 -20.69 4.90 18.50
CA TYR A 197 -19.52 5.74 18.75
C TYR A 197 -19.93 7.21 18.78
N ILE A 198 -19.25 7.96 19.65
CA ILE A 198 -19.54 9.36 19.91
C ILE A 198 -18.28 10.15 19.59
N ASP A 199 -18.40 11.06 18.63
CA ASP A 199 -17.41 12.09 18.34
C ASP A 199 -17.36 13.11 19.51
N PRO A 200 -16.20 13.31 20.17
CA PRO A 200 -16.04 14.32 21.22
C PRO A 200 -16.05 15.78 20.72
N GLY A 201 -15.97 16.01 19.40
CA GLY A 201 -15.95 17.32 18.75
C GLY A 201 -14.60 18.04 18.80
N VAL A 202 -13.57 17.42 19.40
CA VAL A 202 -12.21 17.94 19.45
C VAL A 202 -11.25 16.88 18.91
N HIS A 203 -10.58 17.20 17.81
CA HIS A 203 -9.74 16.27 17.07
C HIS A 203 -8.25 16.58 17.18
N SER A 204 -7.47 15.54 17.49
CA SER A 204 -6.01 15.60 17.55
C SER A 204 -5.41 15.11 16.23
N ARG A 205 -4.28 15.68 15.84
CA ARG A 205 -3.52 15.22 14.68
C ARG A 205 -3.12 13.75 14.85
N ASN A 206 -3.14 13.00 13.74
CA ASN A 206 -2.85 11.56 13.68
C ASN A 206 -3.86 10.71 14.47
N ALA A 207 -5.07 11.22 14.68
CA ALA A 207 -6.15 10.52 15.36
C ALA A 207 -7.41 10.49 14.50
N PHE A 208 -8.17 9.41 14.63
CA PHE A 208 -9.44 9.23 13.95
C PHE A 208 -10.59 9.01 14.94
N TYR A 209 -11.78 9.36 14.49
CA TYR A 209 -12.99 9.40 15.27
C TYR A 209 -14.14 8.79 14.46
N LEU A 210 -14.85 7.89 15.10
CA LEU A 210 -16.10 7.32 14.64
C LEU A 210 -17.28 8.03 15.33
N SER A 211 -18.33 8.28 14.57
CA SER A 211 -19.64 8.71 15.06
C SER A 211 -20.72 7.83 14.45
N GLY A 212 -21.77 7.53 15.21
CA GLY A 212 -22.84 6.62 14.80
C GLY A 212 -22.50 5.15 15.03
N MET A 213 -23.21 4.25 14.36
CA MET A 213 -23.06 2.80 14.57
C MET A 213 -21.92 2.23 13.73
N TRP A 214 -21.00 1.50 14.37
CA TRP A 214 -19.89 0.82 13.70
C TRP A 214 -19.62 -0.55 14.31
N ASP A 215 -19.31 -1.51 13.45
CA ASP A 215 -18.81 -2.83 13.82
C ASP A 215 -17.29 -2.83 13.59
N VAL A 216 -16.51 -2.73 14.67
CA VAL A 216 -15.04 -2.67 14.60
C VAL A 216 -14.46 -4.06 14.76
N GLU A 217 -13.98 -4.61 13.65
CA GLU A 217 -13.36 -5.92 13.55
C GLU A 217 -11.84 -5.84 13.75
N SER A 218 -11.16 -6.98 13.63
CA SER A 218 -9.69 -7.05 13.71
C SER A 218 -8.99 -6.14 12.67
N GLU A 219 -9.47 -6.17 11.42
CA GLU A 219 -8.79 -5.53 10.28
C GLU A 219 -9.42 -4.22 9.80
N TYR A 220 -10.71 -4.00 10.08
CA TYR A 220 -11.48 -2.87 9.56
C TYR A 220 -12.54 -2.40 10.55
N ALA A 221 -13.06 -1.21 10.32
CA ALA A 221 -14.33 -0.74 10.88
C ALA A 221 -15.40 -0.76 9.79
N GLU A 222 -16.54 -1.38 10.07
CA GLU A 222 -17.68 -1.50 9.16
C GLU A 222 -18.85 -0.63 9.64
N THR A 223 -19.49 0.10 8.74
CA THR A 223 -20.66 0.94 9.06
C THR A 223 -21.85 0.06 9.46
N GLY A 224 -22.39 0.29 10.66
CA GLY A 224 -23.54 -0.44 11.23
C GLY A 224 -24.90 0.07 10.75
N SER A 225 -25.98 -0.45 11.34
CA SER A 225 -27.37 -0.13 10.94
C SER A 225 -27.92 1.20 11.46
N ASP A 226 -28.91 1.74 10.74
CA ASP A 226 -29.93 2.71 11.20
C ASP A 226 -29.49 4.11 11.67
N SER A 227 -28.31 4.61 11.26
CA SER A 227 -27.98 6.04 11.40
C SER A 227 -26.88 6.48 10.42
N LEU A 228 -26.74 7.80 10.25
CA LEU A 228 -25.57 8.38 9.59
C LEU A 228 -24.31 7.98 10.38
N ALA A 229 -23.45 7.19 9.77
CA ALA A 229 -22.13 6.87 10.30
C ALA A 229 -21.12 7.90 9.77
N GLN A 230 -20.20 8.35 10.62
CA GLN A 230 -19.15 9.30 10.25
C GLN A 230 -17.79 8.79 10.66
N LEU A 231 -16.81 9.05 9.79
CA LEU A 231 -15.39 8.82 10.04
C LEU A 231 -14.67 10.16 9.89
N ILE A 232 -14.03 10.63 10.96
CA ILE A 232 -13.29 11.87 11.00
C ILE A 232 -11.81 11.55 11.22
N LEU A 233 -10.94 12.28 10.55
CA LEU A 233 -9.50 12.18 10.72
C LEU A 233 -8.89 13.58 10.65
N LYS A 234 -8.03 13.91 11.61
CA LYS A 234 -7.18 15.09 11.53
C LYS A 234 -5.75 14.70 11.16
N PHE A 235 -5.23 15.25 10.07
CA PHE A 235 -4.02 14.79 9.41
C PHE A 235 -3.10 15.95 8.98
N TYR A 236 -1.86 15.62 8.60
CA TYR A 236 -0.90 16.49 7.93
C TYR A 236 -0.28 15.73 6.75
N ALA A 237 -0.66 16.10 5.52
CA ALA A 237 -0.23 15.45 4.27
C ALA A 237 -0.60 16.33 3.06
N MET A 238 -0.12 15.97 1.86
CA MET A 238 -0.63 16.55 0.62
C MET A 238 -1.81 15.76 0.03
N GLU A 239 -1.89 14.48 0.34
CA GLU A 239 -2.82 13.49 -0.18
C GLU A 239 -3.37 12.63 0.96
N VAL A 240 -4.66 12.32 0.87
CA VAL A 240 -5.31 11.34 1.76
C VAL A 240 -6.00 10.30 0.93
N ASN A 241 -5.69 9.05 1.24
CA ASN A 241 -6.32 7.88 0.65
C ASN A 241 -6.97 7.04 1.75
N LEU A 242 -8.04 6.33 1.42
CA LEU A 242 -8.70 5.40 2.33
C LEU A 242 -8.91 4.06 1.63
N ILE A 243 -8.41 2.99 2.26
CA ILE A 243 -8.68 1.62 1.80
C ILE A 243 -10.09 1.27 2.25
N MET A 244 -10.99 1.07 1.29
CA MET A 244 -12.41 0.78 1.55
C MET A 244 -12.89 -0.40 0.73
N SER A 245 -13.97 -1.02 1.21
CA SER A 245 -14.83 -1.90 0.42
C SER A 245 -16.27 -1.40 0.50
N GLY A 246 -16.96 -1.38 -0.64
CA GLY A 246 -18.40 -1.16 -0.66
C GLY A 246 -19.16 -2.34 -0.04
N PRO A 247 -20.48 -2.18 0.23
CA PRO A 247 -21.32 -3.25 0.71
C PRO A 247 -21.43 -4.36 -0.33
N LYS A 248 -21.63 -5.61 0.11
CA LYS A 248 -21.65 -6.78 -0.77
C LYS A 248 -22.63 -6.59 -1.94
N GLY A 249 -22.09 -6.60 -3.17
CA GLY A 249 -22.86 -6.48 -4.41
C GLY A 249 -23.48 -5.09 -4.66
N LYS A 250 -23.04 -4.06 -3.93
CA LYS A 250 -23.56 -2.69 -4.04
C LYS A 250 -22.40 -1.69 -4.06
N THR A 251 -22.70 -0.49 -4.56
CA THR A 251 -21.81 0.67 -4.46
C THR A 251 -22.41 1.66 -3.46
N ALA A 252 -21.64 2.02 -2.44
CA ALA A 252 -21.99 3.08 -1.49
C ALA A 252 -21.56 4.45 -2.01
N THR A 253 -22.29 5.49 -1.59
CA THR A 253 -21.97 6.89 -1.87
C THR A 253 -21.50 7.55 -0.59
N VAL A 254 -20.18 7.68 -0.45
CA VAL A 254 -19.55 8.26 0.74
C VAL A 254 -19.35 9.75 0.52
N LYS A 255 -20.04 10.61 1.27
CA LYS A 255 -19.85 12.07 1.14
C LYS A 255 -18.57 12.49 1.84
N VAL A 256 -17.85 13.45 1.27
CA VAL A 256 -16.54 13.88 1.77
C VAL A 256 -16.52 15.37 2.05
N PHE A 257 -15.98 15.72 3.21
CA PHE A 257 -15.79 17.09 3.67
C PHE A 257 -14.35 17.31 4.10
N LEU A 258 -13.81 18.48 3.76
CA LEU A 258 -12.51 18.97 4.20
C LEU A 258 -12.76 20.26 5.00
N ASP A 259 -12.28 20.32 6.23
CA ASP A 259 -12.44 21.46 7.15
C ASP A 259 -13.90 21.96 7.23
N GLY A 260 -14.83 21.00 7.33
CA GLY A 260 -16.28 21.25 7.42
C GLY A 260 -16.97 21.63 6.10
N LYS A 261 -16.25 21.79 4.99
CA LYS A 261 -16.80 22.12 3.66
C LYS A 261 -16.83 20.89 2.77
N LYS A 262 -17.83 20.80 1.89
CA LYS A 262 -17.90 19.72 0.89
C LYS A 262 -16.61 19.75 0.03
N LEU A 263 -15.89 18.64 -0.04
CA LEU A 263 -14.63 18.57 -0.79
C LEU A 263 -14.90 18.64 -2.30
N ALA A 264 -14.30 19.59 -3.00
CA ALA A 264 -14.49 19.79 -4.44
C ALA A 264 -13.31 20.58 -5.04
N GLY A 265 -13.28 20.72 -6.36
CA GLY A 265 -12.27 21.54 -7.04
C GLY A 265 -10.90 20.87 -7.09
N GLU A 266 -9.83 21.68 -7.03
CA GLU A 266 -8.44 21.19 -7.16
C GLU A 266 -8.01 20.30 -5.99
N GLU A 267 -8.67 20.40 -4.83
CA GLU A 267 -8.34 19.61 -3.64
C GLU A 267 -8.97 18.21 -3.62
N ALA A 268 -9.89 17.95 -4.57
CA ALA A 268 -10.57 16.67 -4.70
C ALA A 268 -9.63 15.63 -5.33
N GLY A 269 -9.40 14.52 -4.62
CA GLY A 269 -8.67 13.39 -5.15
C GLY A 269 -9.39 12.72 -6.32
N GLU A 270 -8.67 11.86 -7.04
CA GLU A 270 -9.13 11.21 -8.28
C GLU A 270 -10.47 10.47 -8.13
N ASP A 271 -10.75 9.90 -6.95
CA ASP A 271 -11.95 9.11 -6.69
C ASP A 271 -13.15 9.95 -6.19
N VAL A 272 -12.95 11.25 -5.95
CA VAL A 272 -14.05 12.18 -5.64
C VAL A 272 -14.69 12.62 -6.95
N GLY A 273 -15.97 12.26 -7.13
CA GLY A 273 -16.68 12.49 -8.39
C GLY A 273 -16.65 13.94 -8.88
N LYS A 274 -16.80 14.14 -10.19
CA LYS A 274 -16.68 15.46 -10.85
C LYS A 274 -17.60 16.56 -10.29
N ASP A 275 -18.74 16.17 -9.73
CA ASP A 275 -19.69 17.09 -9.06
C ASP A 275 -19.26 17.45 -7.62
N GLY A 276 -18.08 16.97 -7.21
CA GLY A 276 -17.48 17.11 -5.90
C GLY A 276 -18.15 16.28 -4.81
N GLY A 277 -17.37 16.01 -3.76
CA GLY A 277 -17.80 15.69 -2.40
C GLY A 277 -18.50 14.37 -2.22
N ALA A 278 -18.32 13.41 -3.13
CA ALA A 278 -18.65 12.03 -2.88
C ALA A 278 -17.73 11.05 -3.61
N VAL A 279 -17.42 9.94 -2.96
CA VAL A 279 -16.74 8.77 -3.51
C VAL A 279 -17.76 7.66 -3.74
N LYS A 280 -17.62 6.92 -4.84
CA LYS A 280 -18.43 5.73 -5.15
C LYS A 280 -17.65 4.47 -4.79
N ALA A 281 -17.88 3.94 -3.59
CA ALA A 281 -17.14 2.81 -3.06
C ALA A 281 -17.86 1.48 -3.37
N GLY A 282 -17.26 0.63 -4.20
CA GLY A 282 -17.82 -0.67 -4.59
C GLY A 282 -16.84 -1.80 -4.37
N ASP A 283 -15.74 -1.80 -5.10
CA ASP A 283 -14.66 -2.77 -4.98
C ASP A 283 -13.74 -2.49 -3.78
N THR A 284 -13.00 -3.51 -3.33
CA THR A 284 -12.04 -3.40 -2.24
C THR A 284 -10.70 -2.90 -2.76
N ARG A 285 -10.40 -1.63 -2.54
CA ARG A 285 -9.13 -0.99 -2.96
C ARG A 285 -8.86 0.28 -2.16
N MET A 286 -7.73 0.91 -2.46
CA MET A 286 -7.43 2.27 -2.05
C MET A 286 -8.20 3.28 -2.92
N TYR A 287 -8.88 4.22 -2.26
CA TYR A 287 -9.58 5.34 -2.88
C TYR A 287 -8.83 6.64 -2.59
N ARG A 288 -8.54 7.44 -3.62
CA ARG A 288 -7.83 8.73 -3.54
C ARG A 288 -8.82 9.87 -3.26
N ILE A 289 -8.82 10.38 -2.03
CA ILE A 289 -9.87 11.27 -1.54
C ILE A 289 -9.46 12.74 -1.62
N TYR A 290 -8.26 13.07 -1.16
CA TYR A 290 -7.76 14.45 -1.11
C TYR A 290 -6.40 14.52 -1.80
N SER A 291 -6.10 15.64 -2.45
CA SER A 291 -4.80 15.95 -3.04
C SER A 291 -4.56 17.45 -3.03
N SER A 292 -3.32 17.89 -2.84
CA SER A 292 -2.94 19.30 -2.79
C SER A 292 -1.50 19.48 -3.24
N LYS A 293 -1.11 20.74 -3.50
CA LYS A 293 0.26 21.07 -3.96
C LYS A 293 1.23 21.30 -2.81
N GLU A 294 0.74 21.48 -1.59
CA GLU A 294 1.52 21.86 -0.42
C GLU A 294 1.03 21.08 0.80
N TYR A 295 1.93 20.73 1.71
CA TYR A 295 1.55 20.07 2.96
C TYR A 295 0.72 21.02 3.83
N GLY A 296 -0.39 20.49 4.35
CA GLY A 296 -1.24 21.23 5.27
C GLY A 296 -1.77 20.33 6.37
N GLU A 297 -2.10 20.92 7.53
CA GLU A 297 -2.89 20.25 8.56
C GLU A 297 -4.37 20.51 8.30
N HIS A 298 -5.14 19.44 8.12
CA HIS A 298 -6.56 19.51 7.79
C HIS A 298 -7.36 18.45 8.54
N GLU A 299 -8.68 18.63 8.53
CA GLU A 299 -9.63 17.63 8.99
C GLU A 299 -10.45 17.12 7.81
N ILE A 300 -10.46 15.80 7.62
CA ILE A 300 -11.33 15.13 6.66
C ILE A 300 -12.44 14.40 7.39
N ARG A 301 -13.69 14.58 6.94
CA ARG A 301 -14.86 13.83 7.41
C ARG A 301 -15.51 13.11 6.24
N LEU A 302 -15.79 11.84 6.47
CA LEU A 302 -16.58 11.00 5.58
C LEU A 302 -17.92 10.68 6.24
N ASP A 303 -19.00 10.87 5.48
CA ASP A 303 -20.38 10.62 5.88
C ASP A 303 -20.93 9.43 5.07
N PHE A 304 -21.31 8.35 5.76
CA PHE A 304 -21.81 7.10 5.19
C PHE A 304 -23.30 6.94 5.50
N ASN A 305 -24.13 6.76 4.46
CA ASN A 305 -25.57 6.53 4.63
C ASN A 305 -25.95 5.05 4.42
N GLU A 306 -25.03 4.26 3.89
CA GLU A 306 -25.20 2.85 3.59
C GLU A 306 -24.51 1.99 4.64
N GLN A 307 -25.21 0.95 5.12
CA GLN A 307 -24.63 -0.09 5.97
C GLN A 307 -23.68 -0.99 5.15
N GLY A 308 -22.67 -1.54 5.81
CA GLY A 308 -21.76 -2.55 5.26
C GLY A 308 -20.57 -2.01 4.47
N VAL A 309 -20.26 -0.72 4.57
CA VAL A 309 -19.01 -0.16 4.04
C VAL A 309 -17.88 -0.48 5.01
N LYS A 310 -16.83 -1.14 4.54
CA LYS A 310 -15.66 -1.50 5.35
C LYS A 310 -14.53 -0.51 5.10
N CYS A 311 -13.97 0.06 6.16
CA CYS A 311 -12.84 0.98 6.09
C CYS A 311 -11.65 0.35 6.83
N TYR A 312 -10.51 0.20 6.16
CA TYR A 312 -9.36 -0.56 6.65
C TYR A 312 -8.27 0.35 7.22
N ALA A 313 -7.77 1.29 6.43
CA ALA A 313 -6.76 2.25 6.85
C ALA A 313 -6.76 3.53 6.01
N PHE A 314 -6.43 4.65 6.65
CA PHE A 314 -6.00 5.84 5.94
C PHE A 314 -4.51 5.79 5.65
N THR A 315 -4.15 6.22 4.44
CA THR A 315 -2.78 6.34 3.98
C THR A 315 -2.54 7.71 3.35
N PHE A 316 -1.29 8.16 3.33
CA PHE A 316 -0.95 9.56 3.08
C PHE A 316 0.22 9.68 2.12
N GLY A 317 0.22 10.77 1.35
CA GLY A 317 1.37 11.31 0.62
C GLY A 317 1.40 12.80 0.83
#